data_AF-A0A1I2WEM9-F1
#
_entry.id   AF-A0A1I2WEM9-F1
#
_cell.length_a   1.000
_cell.length_b   1.000
_cell.length_c   1.000
_cell.angle_alpha   90.00
_cell.angle_beta   90.00
_cell.angle_gamma   90.00
#
_symmetry.space_group_name_H-M   'P 1'
#
loop_
_entity.id
_entity.type
_entity.pdbx_description
1 polymer ?
#
loop_
_entity_poly.entity_id
_entity_poly.type
_entity_poly.pdbx_seq_one_letter_code
_entity_poly.pdbx_strand_id
1 'polypeptide(L)'
;MRRLLVYLSLILFAISISGCSSQEQSDDITIDKSGKLKFKIIATKPDDIPEVVTPVNVEEKKIDTQQLINMFFSQTPPGDVHYQNNRYESIEDDKAKLRVYPSGALRYSLKPNVLPDEESEPPITYSKEEALNKAVDYIKNHGGLPDQYETRVSSTQGISPLYVVTLKHKPINGLPVTGVEKIEVVLDSQGVREYFYGWREPINVDNTEEHQPISFEKAIDIFLDNIYGNVCRLNSNTIYTLSGGRLVYHTPLIVKSHNKWIPAWEFKIDGTTEVYVNAINGELF
;
A
#
# COMPACT_ATOMS: atom_id res chain seq x y z
N MET A 1 28.70 17.15 58.96
CA MET A 1 28.25 18.50 58.54
C MET A 1 29.46 19.30 58.08
N ARG A 2 29.47 19.75 56.79
CA ARG A 2 30.37 20.77 56.20
C ARG A 2 31.87 20.38 56.17
N ARG A 3 32.65 20.54 55.10
CA ARG A 3 32.54 21.18 53.78
C ARG A 3 33.60 20.52 52.89
N LEU A 4 33.26 20.34 51.62
CA LEU A 4 34.07 19.71 50.59
C LEU A 4 34.62 20.80 49.65
N LEU A 5 35.87 20.60 49.23
CA LEU A 5 36.56 21.09 48.03
C LEU A 5 37.07 22.55 47.97
N VAL A 6 38.39 22.61 48.11
CA VAL A 6 39.33 23.66 47.74
C VAL A 6 39.76 23.43 46.29
N TYR A 7 39.72 24.50 45.50
CA TYR A 7 40.53 24.89 44.33
C TYR A 7 41.39 23.84 43.61
N LEU A 8 41.27 23.79 42.28
CA LEU A 8 42.45 23.83 41.40
C LEU A 8 42.06 24.24 39.96
N SER A 9 42.55 25.41 39.54
CA SER A 9 42.69 25.79 38.13
C SER A 9 43.97 25.17 37.59
N LEU A 10 43.99 24.66 36.35
CA LEU A 10 45.20 24.56 35.49
C LEU A 10 44.82 24.28 34.02
N ILE A 11 45.28 25.20 33.16
CA ILE A 11 45.97 24.99 31.87
C ILE A 11 45.15 24.77 30.58
N LEU A 12 45.27 25.79 29.73
CA LEU A 12 45.27 25.76 28.26
C LEU A 12 46.39 24.87 27.70
N PHE A 13 46.07 23.98 26.75
CA PHE A 13 46.95 23.73 25.61
C PHE A 13 46.11 23.30 24.39
N ALA A 14 46.24 24.07 23.32
CA ALA A 14 45.65 23.82 22.02
C ALA A 14 46.51 22.82 21.24
N ILE A 15 45.92 21.77 20.66
CA ILE A 15 46.33 21.20 19.36
C ILE A 15 45.07 20.76 18.60
N SER A 16 44.82 21.51 17.54
CA SER A 16 44.14 21.17 16.29
C SER A 16 43.89 19.70 15.96
N ILE A 17 42.62 19.33 15.79
CA ILE A 17 42.17 18.45 14.71
C ILE A 17 40.99 19.13 14.01
N SER A 18 41.29 19.68 12.83
CA SER A 18 40.30 19.98 11.81
C SER A 18 39.59 18.69 11.43
N GLY A 19 38.29 18.63 11.69
CA GLY A 19 37.39 17.65 11.12
C GLY A 19 36.10 18.37 10.77
N CYS A 20 35.97 18.76 9.50
CA CYS A 20 34.74 19.28 8.93
C CYS A 20 33.57 18.34 9.27
N SER A 21 32.66 18.77 10.14
CA SER A 21 31.27 18.33 10.03
C SER A 21 30.54 19.40 9.22
N SER A 22 30.44 19.18 7.91
CA SER A 22 29.39 19.79 7.12
C SER A 22 28.07 19.33 7.72
N GLN A 23 27.44 20.20 8.52
CA GLN A 23 25.99 20.13 8.71
C GLN A 23 25.40 20.38 7.33
N GLU A 24 24.98 19.32 6.65
CA GLU A 24 24.00 19.43 5.57
C GLU A 24 22.72 19.98 6.21
N GLN A 25 22.62 21.29 6.15
CA GLN A 25 21.40 22.04 6.37
C GLN A 25 20.47 21.63 5.21
N SER A 26 19.66 20.61 5.44
CA SER A 26 18.50 20.31 4.59
C SER A 26 17.63 21.55 4.61
N ASP A 27 17.71 22.36 3.57
CA ASP A 27 16.85 23.52 3.39
C ASP A 27 15.40 23.03 3.33
N ASP A 28 14.67 23.23 4.44
CA ASP A 28 13.24 23.00 4.53
C ASP A 28 12.53 24.03 3.64
N ILE A 29 12.37 23.72 2.36
CA ILE A 29 11.66 24.59 1.43
C ILE A 29 10.15 24.43 1.69
N THR A 30 9.56 25.46 2.30
CA THR A 30 8.10 25.63 2.31
C THR A 30 7.69 26.37 1.05
N ILE A 31 7.03 25.69 0.12
CA ILE A 31 6.57 26.28 -1.13
C ILE A 31 5.08 26.64 -0.99
N ASP A 32 4.76 27.93 -1.01
CA ASP A 32 3.39 28.44 -1.16
C ASP A 32 3.18 28.90 -2.61
N LYS A 33 2.95 27.95 -3.52
CA LYS A 33 2.72 28.25 -4.95
C LYS A 33 1.25 28.43 -5.32
N SER A 34 0.31 28.10 -4.42
CA SER A 34 -1.11 28.01 -4.79
C SER A 34 -2.08 28.80 -3.91
N GLY A 35 -1.65 29.33 -2.76
CA GLY A 35 -2.59 29.89 -1.77
C GLY A 35 -3.65 28.87 -1.28
N LYS A 36 -3.47 27.57 -1.57
CA LYS A 36 -4.48 26.52 -1.34
C LYS A 36 -4.03 25.47 -0.31
N LEU A 37 -2.77 25.02 -0.31
CA LEU A 37 -2.21 24.10 0.69
C LEU A 37 -0.72 24.36 0.89
N LYS A 38 -0.22 24.17 2.12
CA LYS A 38 1.19 24.37 2.48
C LYS A 38 1.88 23.02 2.62
N PHE A 39 3.02 22.84 1.95
CA PHE A 39 3.83 21.63 2.03
C PHE A 39 5.26 21.95 2.46
N LYS A 40 5.79 21.14 3.37
CA LYS A 40 7.21 20.92 3.58
C LYS A 40 7.63 19.74 2.69
N ILE A 41 8.54 19.99 1.75
CA ILE A 41 8.99 18.97 0.80
C ILE A 41 10.26 18.33 1.32
N ILE A 42 10.18 17.04 1.64
CA ILE A 42 11.34 16.19 1.99
C ILE A 42 11.45 14.98 1.05
N ALA A 43 10.74 15.03 -0.09
CA ALA A 43 10.84 14.02 -1.13
C ALA A 43 12.22 14.13 -1.80
N THR A 44 12.86 12.99 -2.03
CA THR A 44 14.22 12.93 -2.57
C THR A 44 14.19 12.28 -3.94
N LYS A 45 14.87 12.90 -4.90
CA LYS A 45 15.07 12.35 -6.24
C LYS A 45 15.86 11.03 -6.14
N PRO A 46 15.41 9.93 -6.76
CA PRO A 46 16.19 8.70 -6.83
C PRO A 46 17.43 8.90 -7.70
N ASP A 47 18.53 8.26 -7.32
CA ASP A 47 19.78 8.28 -8.10
C ASP A 47 19.62 7.55 -9.44
N ASP A 48 18.89 6.44 -9.43
CA ASP A 48 18.68 5.57 -10.60
C ASP A 48 17.24 5.70 -11.12
N ILE A 49 17.03 6.65 -12.04
CA ILE A 49 15.78 6.80 -12.78
C ILE A 49 15.94 6.10 -14.14
N PRO A 50 15.09 5.12 -14.48
CA PRO A 50 15.15 4.48 -15.79
C PRO A 50 14.93 5.51 -16.91
N GLU A 51 15.69 5.37 -17.99
CA GLU A 51 15.61 6.27 -19.16
C GLU A 51 14.23 6.22 -19.82
N VAL A 52 13.61 5.04 -19.82
CA VAL A 52 12.27 4.79 -20.35
C VAL A 52 11.44 3.98 -19.38
N VAL A 53 10.12 4.24 -19.40
CA VAL A 53 9.11 3.49 -18.66
C VAL A 53 8.04 3.00 -19.61
N THR A 54 7.49 1.84 -19.30
CA THR A 54 6.59 1.14 -20.20
C THR A 54 5.40 0.61 -19.41
N PRO A 55 4.15 1.01 -19.74
CA PRO A 55 2.95 0.45 -19.12
C PRO A 55 2.89 -1.07 -19.26
N VAL A 56 2.41 -1.75 -18.23
CA VAL A 56 2.27 -3.21 -18.24
C VAL A 56 0.81 -3.54 -18.49
N ASN A 57 0.52 -4.26 -19.58
CA ASN A 57 -0.82 -4.79 -19.80
C ASN A 57 -1.07 -5.94 -18.82
N VAL A 58 -2.29 -6.05 -18.30
CA VAL A 58 -2.67 -7.09 -17.35
C VAL A 58 -3.97 -7.75 -17.72
N GLU A 59 -4.08 -9.04 -17.38
CA GLU A 59 -5.28 -9.82 -17.64
C GLU A 59 -6.31 -9.62 -16.53
N GLU A 60 -7.55 -9.29 -16.91
CA GLU A 60 -8.68 -9.36 -16.00
C GLU A 60 -9.21 -10.79 -15.97
N LYS A 61 -8.89 -11.52 -14.90
CA LYS A 61 -9.47 -12.84 -14.68
C LYS A 61 -10.91 -12.69 -14.17
N LYS A 62 -11.88 -13.04 -15.02
CA LYS A 62 -13.27 -13.19 -14.59
C LYS A 62 -13.48 -14.59 -14.02
N ILE A 63 -13.90 -14.66 -12.77
CA ILE A 63 -14.32 -15.90 -12.12
C ILE A 63 -15.84 -15.92 -12.12
N ASP A 64 -16.42 -17.05 -12.52
CA ASP A 64 -17.86 -17.23 -12.55
C ASP A 64 -18.45 -17.20 -11.12
N THR A 65 -19.61 -16.57 -10.95
CA THR A 65 -20.28 -16.42 -9.65
C THR A 65 -20.51 -17.77 -8.96
N GLN A 66 -20.89 -18.84 -9.69
CA GLN A 66 -21.10 -20.16 -9.09
C GLN A 66 -19.79 -20.77 -8.61
N GLN A 67 -18.68 -20.55 -9.34
CA GLN A 67 -17.36 -20.98 -8.89
C GLN A 67 -16.96 -20.25 -7.60
N LEU A 68 -17.19 -18.94 -7.52
CA LEU A 68 -16.93 -18.16 -6.30
C LEU A 68 -17.78 -18.64 -5.12
N ILE A 69 -19.07 -18.93 -5.35
CA ILE A 69 -19.95 -19.47 -4.31
C ILE A 69 -19.37 -20.79 -3.77
N ASN A 70 -19.01 -21.71 -4.65
CA ASN A 70 -18.46 -23.02 -4.26
C ASN A 70 -17.09 -22.90 -3.56
N MET A 71 -16.30 -21.86 -3.85
CA MET A 71 -15.02 -21.61 -3.18
C MET A 71 -15.21 -21.08 -1.75
N PHE A 72 -16.16 -20.16 -1.53
CA PHE A 72 -16.25 -19.43 -0.26
C PHE A 72 -17.38 -19.90 0.67
N PHE A 73 -18.39 -20.60 0.16
CA PHE A 73 -19.58 -20.98 0.91
C PHE A 73 -19.80 -22.49 0.84
N SER A 74 -19.73 -23.16 1.98
CA SER A 74 -19.66 -24.62 2.04
C SER A 74 -21.01 -25.32 1.88
N GLN A 75 -22.14 -24.74 2.32
CA GLN A 75 -23.42 -25.48 2.41
C GLN A 75 -24.72 -24.63 2.35
N THR A 76 -24.75 -23.42 1.78
CA THR A 76 -25.99 -22.61 1.75
C THR A 76 -26.10 -21.85 0.43
N PRO A 77 -27.27 -21.81 -0.24
CA PRO A 77 -27.48 -20.87 -1.34
C PRO A 77 -27.25 -19.48 -0.76
N PRO A 78 -26.34 -18.67 -1.30
CA PRO A 78 -26.15 -17.32 -0.79
C PRO A 78 -27.49 -16.59 -0.83
N GLY A 79 -27.82 -15.92 0.27
CA GLY A 79 -28.89 -14.94 0.28
C GLY A 79 -28.57 -13.82 -0.70
N ASP A 80 -29.61 -13.34 -1.38
CA ASP A 80 -29.69 -12.22 -2.31
C ASP A 80 -28.36 -11.67 -2.87
N VAL A 81 -28.17 -11.87 -4.19
CA VAL A 81 -27.15 -11.14 -4.95
C VAL A 81 -27.57 -9.66 -5.03
N HIS A 82 -26.88 -8.81 -4.28
CA HIS A 82 -27.15 -7.37 -4.29
C HIS A 82 -26.10 -6.64 -5.13
N TYR A 83 -26.56 -5.95 -6.18
CA TYR A 83 -25.75 -5.05 -6.97
C TYR A 83 -25.74 -3.66 -6.34
N GLN A 84 -24.62 -3.23 -5.76
CA GLN A 84 -24.47 -1.84 -5.33
C GLN A 84 -23.89 -0.98 -6.47
N ASN A 85 -24.77 -0.29 -7.21
CA ASN A 85 -24.45 0.84 -8.10
C ASN A 85 -23.13 0.72 -8.88
N ASN A 86 -22.92 -0.40 -9.61
CA ASN A 86 -21.73 -0.68 -10.42
C ASN A 86 -20.39 -0.70 -9.67
N ARG A 87 -20.37 -0.82 -8.33
CA ARG A 87 -19.13 -0.83 -7.54
C ARG A 87 -18.63 -2.24 -7.23
N TYR A 88 -19.54 -3.15 -6.91
CA TYR A 88 -19.26 -4.57 -6.67
C TYR A 88 -20.56 -5.37 -6.65
N GLU A 89 -20.45 -6.67 -6.94
CA GLU A 89 -21.45 -7.69 -6.65
C GLU A 89 -21.25 -8.19 -5.22
N SER A 90 -22.33 -8.31 -4.45
CA SER A 90 -22.29 -8.81 -3.07
C SER A 90 -23.00 -10.16 -2.98
N ILE A 91 -22.30 -11.14 -2.42
CA ILE A 91 -22.79 -12.50 -2.16
C ILE A 91 -22.63 -12.74 -0.66
N GLU A 92 -23.68 -13.19 0.04
CA GLU A 92 -23.59 -13.39 1.49
C GLU A 92 -24.47 -14.53 2.01
N ASP A 93 -24.08 -15.11 3.14
CA ASP A 93 -24.90 -16.01 3.95
C ASP A 93 -25.01 -15.45 5.37
N ASP A 94 -25.49 -16.23 6.34
CA ASP A 94 -25.62 -15.79 7.73
C ASP A 94 -24.28 -15.52 8.42
N LYS A 95 -23.17 -16.02 7.85
CA LYS A 95 -21.84 -16.03 8.47
C LYS A 95 -20.83 -15.11 7.81
N ALA A 96 -20.94 -14.87 6.51
CA ALA A 96 -19.91 -14.24 5.73
C ALA A 96 -20.48 -13.40 4.59
N LYS A 97 -19.63 -12.52 4.07
CA LYS A 97 -19.90 -11.67 2.92
C LYS A 97 -18.71 -11.70 1.97
N LEU A 98 -18.99 -11.90 0.69
CA LEU A 98 -18.06 -11.79 -0.42
C LEU A 98 -18.47 -10.61 -1.30
N ARG A 99 -17.51 -9.72 -1.59
CA ARG A 99 -17.66 -8.63 -2.54
C ARG A 99 -16.78 -8.88 -3.74
N VAL A 100 -17.34 -8.86 -4.95
CA VAL A 100 -16.63 -9.07 -6.21
C VAL A 100 -16.64 -7.77 -6.99
N TYR A 101 -15.46 -7.23 -7.27
CA TYR A 101 -15.31 -5.93 -7.91
C TYR A 101 -15.19 -6.08 -9.43
N PRO A 102 -15.58 -5.06 -10.22
CA PRO A 102 -15.45 -5.07 -11.67
C PRO A 102 -14.03 -5.36 -12.18
N SER A 103 -12.99 -5.03 -11.40
CA SER A 103 -11.59 -5.33 -11.74
C SER A 103 -11.21 -6.81 -11.61
N GLY A 104 -12.12 -7.69 -11.19
CA GLY A 104 -11.83 -9.09 -10.82
C GLY A 104 -11.29 -9.26 -9.40
N ALA A 105 -11.08 -8.16 -8.66
CA ALA A 105 -10.70 -8.25 -7.26
C ALA A 105 -11.87 -8.77 -6.41
N LEU A 106 -11.57 -9.40 -5.28
CA LEU A 106 -12.57 -9.90 -4.35
C LEU A 106 -12.19 -9.65 -2.89
N ARG A 107 -13.21 -9.48 -2.06
CA ARG A 107 -13.06 -9.32 -0.60
C ARG A 107 -14.07 -10.20 0.11
N TYR A 108 -13.57 -11.19 0.82
CA TYR A 108 -14.31 -12.02 1.75
C TYR A 108 -14.10 -11.54 3.19
N SER A 109 -15.15 -11.56 3.99
CA SER A 109 -15.09 -11.26 5.43
C SER A 109 -16.19 -11.99 6.19
N LEU A 110 -15.87 -12.51 7.36
CA LEU A 110 -16.88 -12.96 8.33
C LEU A 110 -17.74 -11.79 8.81
N LYS A 111 -19.03 -12.04 9.05
CA LYS A 111 -19.97 -11.05 9.58
C LYS A 111 -19.73 -10.86 11.09
N PRO A 112 -19.99 -9.66 11.65
CA PRO A 112 -19.71 -9.37 13.06
C PRO A 112 -20.34 -10.32 14.08
N ASN A 113 -21.51 -10.88 13.76
CA ASN A 113 -22.22 -11.85 14.59
C ASN A 113 -21.54 -13.23 14.70
N VAL A 114 -20.50 -13.49 13.89
CA VAL A 114 -19.72 -14.73 13.90
C VAL A 114 -18.30 -14.52 14.42
N LEU A 115 -17.84 -13.26 14.47
CA LEU A 115 -16.56 -12.93 15.07
C LEU A 115 -16.64 -13.07 16.60
N PRO A 116 -15.55 -13.48 17.27
CA PRO A 116 -15.49 -13.47 18.72
C PRO A 116 -15.66 -12.04 19.25
N ASP A 117 -16.29 -11.90 20.43
CA ASP A 117 -16.32 -10.59 21.10
C ASP A 117 -14.89 -10.16 21.42
N GLU A 118 -14.52 -8.92 21.08
CA GLU A 118 -13.15 -8.40 21.18
C GLU A 118 -12.55 -8.59 22.59
N GLU A 119 -13.35 -8.50 23.66
CA GLU A 119 -12.87 -8.68 25.04
C GLU A 119 -12.63 -10.15 25.43
N SER A 120 -13.05 -11.09 24.59
CA SER A 120 -13.03 -12.55 24.83
C SER A 120 -12.23 -13.34 23.80
N GLU A 121 -11.56 -12.66 22.87
CA GLU A 121 -10.88 -13.31 21.76
C GLU A 121 -9.72 -14.20 22.28
N PRO A 122 -9.71 -15.51 21.96
CA PRO A 122 -8.67 -16.39 22.43
C PRO A 122 -7.30 -15.95 21.88
N PRO A 123 -6.21 -16.12 22.65
CA PRO A 123 -4.88 -15.83 22.15
C PRO A 123 -4.57 -16.73 20.95
N ILE A 124 -3.87 -16.18 19.96
CA ILE A 124 -3.36 -16.98 18.85
C ILE A 124 -2.27 -17.93 19.37
N THR A 125 -2.50 -19.24 19.23
CA THR A 125 -1.58 -20.28 19.70
C THR A 125 -0.53 -20.71 18.69
N TYR A 126 -0.69 -20.28 17.43
CA TYR A 126 0.21 -20.63 16.34
C TYR A 126 1.21 -19.51 16.02
N SER A 127 2.36 -19.90 15.51
CA SER A 127 3.49 -19.04 15.15
C SER A 127 3.25 -18.23 13.87
N LYS A 128 4.12 -17.26 13.60
CA LYS A 128 4.14 -16.50 12.33
C LYS A 128 4.32 -17.40 11.11
N GLU A 129 5.10 -18.46 11.22
CA GLU A 129 5.35 -19.42 10.14
C GLU A 129 4.10 -20.27 9.87
N GLU A 130 3.44 -20.73 10.93
CA GLU A 130 2.16 -21.45 10.79
C GLU A 130 1.06 -20.55 10.23
N ALA A 131 1.03 -19.26 10.61
CA ALA A 131 0.12 -18.27 10.04
C ALA A 131 0.34 -18.11 8.53
N LEU A 132 1.61 -18.03 8.10
CA LEU A 132 1.99 -17.97 6.70
C LEU A 132 1.53 -19.23 5.95
N ASN A 133 1.79 -20.43 6.49
CA ASN A 133 1.40 -21.68 5.86
C ASN A 133 -0.13 -21.79 5.71
N LYS A 134 -0.88 -21.46 6.77
CA LYS A 134 -2.35 -21.40 6.74
C LYS A 134 -2.86 -20.41 5.68
N ALA A 135 -2.25 -19.23 5.59
CA ALA A 135 -2.63 -18.23 4.59
C ALA A 135 -2.35 -18.71 3.16
N VAL A 136 -1.17 -19.28 2.91
CA VAL A 136 -0.79 -19.81 1.59
C VAL A 136 -1.72 -20.94 1.17
N ASP A 137 -2.05 -21.86 2.07
CA ASP A 137 -2.98 -22.94 1.78
C ASP A 137 -4.41 -22.42 1.52
N TYR A 138 -4.84 -21.39 2.25
CA TYR A 138 -6.11 -20.72 1.96
C TYR A 138 -6.11 -20.08 0.56
N ILE A 139 -5.04 -19.36 0.20
CA ILE A 139 -4.90 -18.69 -1.11
C ILE A 139 -4.94 -19.71 -2.25
N LYS A 140 -4.22 -20.83 -2.12
CA LYS A 140 -4.23 -21.92 -3.13
C LYS A 140 -5.65 -22.42 -3.41
N ASN A 141 -6.49 -22.50 -2.38
CA ASN A 141 -7.84 -23.04 -2.48
C ASN A 141 -8.92 -22.00 -2.91
N HIS A 142 -8.64 -20.68 -2.82
CA HIS A 142 -9.66 -19.63 -2.96
C HIS A 142 -9.35 -18.53 -4.00
N GLY A 143 -8.29 -18.70 -4.81
CA GLY A 143 -7.92 -17.75 -5.86
C GLY A 143 -6.76 -18.24 -6.74
N GLY A 144 -6.01 -19.21 -6.23
CA GLY A 144 -4.78 -19.70 -6.84
C GLY A 144 -3.59 -18.91 -6.30
N LEU A 145 -2.53 -19.63 -5.93
CA LEU A 145 -1.29 -19.01 -5.50
C LEU A 145 -0.53 -18.52 -6.73
N PRO A 146 -0.09 -17.25 -6.77
CA PRO A 146 0.76 -16.77 -7.85
C PRO A 146 2.11 -17.49 -7.88
N ASP A 147 2.70 -17.62 -9.06
CA ASP A 147 4.01 -18.26 -9.22
C ASP A 147 5.14 -17.44 -8.61
N GLN A 148 5.02 -16.11 -8.60
CA GLN A 148 6.03 -15.20 -8.10
C GLN A 148 5.43 -14.12 -7.20
N TYR A 149 5.91 -14.04 -5.97
CA TYR A 149 5.49 -13.04 -5.00
C TYR A 149 6.57 -12.74 -3.97
N GLU A 150 6.41 -11.62 -3.29
CA GLU A 150 7.07 -11.28 -2.03
C GLU A 150 6.05 -11.37 -0.90
N THR A 151 6.48 -11.83 0.27
CA THR A 151 5.58 -12.03 1.41
C THR A 151 5.96 -11.15 2.60
N ARG A 152 4.95 -10.59 3.25
CA ARG A 152 5.08 -9.90 4.54
C ARG A 152 4.10 -10.51 5.54
N VAL A 153 4.58 -10.80 6.74
CA VAL A 153 3.74 -11.22 7.88
C VAL A 153 3.85 -10.16 8.96
N SER A 154 2.73 -9.50 9.25
CA SER A 154 2.61 -8.59 10.41
C SER A 154 1.69 -9.20 11.46
N SER A 155 1.87 -8.79 12.71
CA SER A 155 1.05 -9.24 13.83
C SER A 155 0.65 -8.05 14.68
N THR A 156 -0.63 -8.00 15.05
CA THR A 156 -1.12 -7.11 16.11
C THR A 156 -1.24 -7.93 17.38
N GLN A 157 -0.70 -7.42 18.48
CA GLN A 157 -0.81 -8.01 19.81
C GLN A 157 -1.76 -7.13 20.64
N GLY A 158 -2.63 -7.74 21.46
CA GLY A 158 -3.57 -6.99 22.30
C GLY A 158 -4.95 -7.64 22.38
N ILE A 159 -5.98 -6.80 22.51
CA ILE A 159 -7.38 -7.21 22.72
C ILE A 159 -7.92 -8.06 21.56
N SER A 160 -7.49 -7.79 20.32
CA SER A 160 -7.77 -8.63 19.16
C SER A 160 -6.44 -9.03 18.49
N PRO A 161 -5.81 -10.14 18.92
CA PRO A 161 -4.56 -10.59 18.35
C PRO A 161 -4.80 -11.13 16.94
N LEU A 162 -4.06 -10.62 15.96
CA LEU A 162 -4.25 -10.95 14.55
C LEU A 162 -2.91 -11.13 13.84
N TYR A 163 -2.88 -12.06 12.88
CA TYR A 163 -1.86 -12.07 11.84
C TYR A 163 -2.43 -11.53 10.54
N VAL A 164 -1.64 -10.71 9.84
CA VAL A 164 -1.92 -10.25 8.49
C VAL A 164 -0.80 -10.73 7.59
N VAL A 165 -1.14 -11.61 6.66
CA VAL A 165 -0.22 -12.13 5.64
C VAL A 165 -0.53 -11.41 4.34
N THR A 166 0.43 -10.69 3.80
CA THR A 166 0.30 -9.97 2.53
C THR A 166 1.28 -10.54 1.51
N LEU A 167 0.77 -10.95 0.35
CA LEU A 167 1.57 -11.24 -0.83
C LEU A 167 1.47 -10.05 -1.79
N LYS A 168 2.62 -9.66 -2.35
CA LYS A 168 2.74 -8.60 -3.36
C LYS A 168 3.52 -9.12 -4.56
N HIS A 169 3.35 -8.48 -5.71
CA HIS A 169 4.21 -8.73 -6.85
C HIS A 169 5.66 -8.39 -6.51
N LYS A 170 6.58 -9.20 -7.04
CA LYS A 170 7.98 -8.78 -7.17
C LYS A 170 8.07 -7.57 -8.10
N PRO A 171 9.15 -6.77 -8.03
CA PRO A 171 9.37 -5.70 -8.99
C PRO A 171 9.31 -6.22 -10.43
N ILE A 172 8.58 -5.50 -11.29
CA ILE A 172 8.52 -5.76 -12.73
C ILE A 172 9.36 -4.68 -13.41
N ASN A 173 10.26 -5.08 -14.33
CA ASN A 173 11.19 -4.14 -14.99
C ASN A 173 11.95 -3.24 -13.98
N GLY A 174 12.28 -3.78 -12.80
CA GLY A 174 12.96 -3.05 -11.72
C GLY A 174 12.06 -2.11 -10.91
N LEU A 175 10.78 -1.94 -11.27
CA LEU A 175 9.85 -1.05 -10.58
C LEU A 175 8.93 -1.83 -9.62
N PRO A 176 8.73 -1.35 -8.38
CA PRO A 176 7.76 -1.94 -7.46
C PRO A 176 6.34 -1.77 -7.98
N VAL A 177 5.46 -2.74 -7.72
CA VAL A 177 4.02 -2.63 -7.98
C VAL A 177 3.30 -2.17 -6.72
N THR A 178 2.51 -1.11 -6.81
CA THR A 178 1.80 -0.50 -5.68
C THR A 178 0.34 -0.21 -6.01
N GLY A 179 -0.47 0.09 -5.00
CA GLY A 179 -1.92 0.22 -5.12
C GLY A 179 -2.67 -1.04 -4.69
N VAL A 180 -3.67 -1.45 -5.47
CA VAL A 180 -4.64 -2.49 -5.10
C VAL A 180 -4.16 -3.91 -5.39
N GLU A 181 -3.08 -4.10 -6.15
CA GLU A 181 -2.53 -5.43 -6.44
C GLU A 181 -1.83 -6.04 -5.24
N LYS A 182 -2.55 -6.89 -4.53
CA LYS A 182 -2.07 -7.71 -3.42
C LYS A 182 -3.04 -8.84 -3.12
N ILE A 183 -2.52 -9.85 -2.46
CA ILE A 183 -3.35 -10.84 -1.75
C ILE A 183 -3.12 -10.63 -0.26
N GLU A 184 -4.19 -10.53 0.51
CA GLU A 184 -4.13 -10.31 1.96
C GLU A 184 -5.03 -11.29 2.68
N VAL A 185 -4.48 -11.99 3.66
CA VAL A 185 -5.22 -12.91 4.53
C VAL A 185 -5.06 -12.41 5.96
N VAL A 186 -6.18 -12.16 6.63
CA VAL A 186 -6.21 -11.83 8.06
C VAL A 186 -6.64 -13.07 8.81
N LEU A 187 -5.82 -13.49 9.77
CA LEU A 187 -6.05 -14.66 10.60
C LEU A 187 -6.16 -14.28 12.07
N ASP A 188 -7.13 -14.89 12.73
CA ASP A 188 -7.33 -14.86 14.18
C ASP A 188 -7.10 -16.26 14.78
N SER A 189 -7.48 -16.47 16.04
CA SER A 189 -7.33 -17.77 16.71
C SER A 189 -8.20 -18.89 16.10
N GLN A 190 -9.28 -18.55 15.40
CA GLN A 190 -10.21 -19.49 14.76
C GLN A 190 -9.86 -19.79 13.30
N GLY A 191 -9.11 -18.91 12.63
CA GLY A 191 -8.64 -19.11 11.27
C GLY A 191 -8.73 -17.85 10.42
N VAL A 192 -9.12 -18.00 9.15
CA VAL A 192 -9.23 -16.87 8.22
C VAL A 192 -10.53 -16.11 8.48
N ARG A 193 -10.41 -14.84 8.88
CA ARG A 193 -11.56 -13.94 9.08
C ARG A 193 -11.79 -12.99 7.91
N GLU A 194 -10.72 -12.56 7.25
CA GLU A 194 -10.78 -11.69 6.09
C GLU A 194 -9.80 -12.17 5.02
N TYR A 195 -10.24 -12.06 3.77
CA TYR A 195 -9.44 -12.38 2.62
C TYR A 195 -9.67 -11.35 1.52
N PHE A 196 -8.60 -10.77 1.01
CA PHE A 196 -8.60 -9.92 -0.17
C PHE A 196 -7.74 -10.54 -1.24
N TYR A 197 -8.26 -10.63 -2.45
CA TYR A 197 -7.52 -11.04 -3.63
C TYR A 197 -7.72 -9.98 -4.70
N GLY A 198 -6.68 -9.20 -4.95
CA GLY A 198 -6.55 -8.35 -6.12
C GLY A 198 -5.25 -8.72 -6.78
N TRP A 199 -5.28 -9.73 -7.65
CA TRP A 199 -4.09 -10.21 -8.36
C TRP A 199 -4.41 -10.35 -9.85
N ARG A 200 -3.68 -9.62 -10.68
CA ARG A 200 -3.73 -9.68 -12.14
C ARG A 200 -2.35 -10.00 -12.66
N GLU A 201 -2.27 -10.93 -13.60
CA GLU A 201 -1.00 -11.31 -14.19
C GLU A 201 -0.61 -10.32 -15.30
N PRO A 202 0.67 -9.91 -15.37
CA PRO A 202 1.19 -9.15 -16.48
C PRO A 202 1.16 -10.01 -17.75
N ILE A 203 0.54 -9.47 -18.80
CA ILE A 203 0.56 -10.07 -20.13
C ILE A 203 1.78 -9.51 -20.85
N ASN A 204 2.72 -10.38 -21.23
CA ASN A 204 3.76 -10.00 -22.18
C ASN A 204 3.10 -9.68 -23.52
N VAL A 205 3.01 -8.39 -23.81
CA VAL A 205 2.71 -7.92 -25.16
C VAL A 205 4.03 -7.34 -25.65
N ASP A 206 4.68 -8.01 -26.59
CA ASP A 206 5.99 -7.66 -27.17
C ASP A 206 6.03 -6.28 -27.87
N ASN A 207 5.08 -5.37 -27.59
CA ASN A 207 4.89 -4.07 -28.21
C ASN A 207 4.29 -3.06 -27.22
N THR A 208 4.87 -2.92 -26.04
CA THR A 208 4.50 -1.81 -25.16
C THR A 208 5.41 -0.62 -25.46
N GLU A 209 4.78 0.51 -25.84
CA GLU A 209 5.47 1.75 -26.22
C GLU A 209 6.31 2.26 -25.05
N GLU A 210 7.60 2.48 -25.31
CA GLU A 210 8.53 3.06 -24.35
C GLU A 210 8.29 4.58 -24.28
N HIS A 211 8.19 5.10 -23.05
CA HIS A 211 8.00 6.53 -22.82
C HIS A 211 9.11 7.09 -21.95
N GLN A 212 9.60 8.28 -22.27
CA GLN A 212 10.43 9.02 -21.32
C GLN A 212 9.56 9.48 -20.14
N PRO A 213 9.92 9.14 -18.89
CA PRO A 213 9.17 9.61 -17.75
C PRO A 213 9.33 11.13 -17.60
N ILE A 214 8.27 11.81 -17.16
CA ILE A 214 8.38 13.19 -16.68
C ILE A 214 9.42 13.25 -15.55
N SER A 215 10.16 14.35 -15.48
CA SER A 215 11.17 14.51 -14.43
C SER A 215 10.53 14.53 -13.04
N PHE A 216 11.31 14.15 -12.03
CA PHE A 216 10.91 14.20 -10.63
C PHE A 216 10.42 15.59 -10.21
N GLU A 217 11.13 16.63 -10.64
CA GLU A 217 10.79 18.03 -10.34
C GLU A 217 9.46 18.43 -10.98
N LYS A 218 9.23 18.01 -12.23
CA LYS A 218 7.95 18.23 -12.92
C LYS A 218 6.80 17.48 -12.23
N ALA A 219 7.04 16.27 -11.72
CA ALA A 219 6.04 15.50 -10.98
C ALA A 219 5.65 16.20 -9.66
N ILE A 220 6.62 16.80 -8.95
CA ILE A 220 6.35 17.62 -7.75
C ILE A 220 5.49 18.84 -8.10
N ASP A 221 5.87 19.59 -9.14
CA ASP A 221 5.09 20.77 -9.54
C ASP A 221 3.64 20.40 -9.89
N ILE A 222 3.44 19.32 -10.66
CA ILE A 222 2.11 18.79 -10.99
C ILE A 222 1.34 18.40 -9.72
N PHE A 223 1.98 17.73 -8.77
CA PHE A 223 1.36 17.37 -7.49
C PHE A 223 0.87 18.64 -6.77
N LEU A 224 1.74 19.63 -6.58
CA LEU A 224 1.43 20.84 -5.83
C LEU A 224 0.29 21.64 -6.47
N ASP A 225 0.23 21.66 -7.81
CA ASP A 225 -0.79 22.40 -8.56
C ASP A 225 -2.17 21.73 -8.51
N ASN A 226 -2.23 20.39 -8.39
CA ASN A 226 -3.47 19.63 -8.58
C ASN A 226 -4.01 18.96 -7.31
N ILE A 227 -3.22 18.85 -6.23
CA ILE A 227 -3.60 18.02 -5.07
C ILE A 227 -4.86 18.51 -4.34
N TYR A 228 -5.09 19.82 -4.29
CA TYR A 228 -6.23 20.43 -3.58
C TYR A 228 -7.60 19.95 -4.11
N GLY A 229 -7.69 19.64 -5.40
CA GLY A 229 -8.94 19.16 -6.02
C GLY A 229 -9.13 17.64 -5.98
N ASN A 230 -8.07 16.88 -5.65
CA ASN A 230 -8.03 15.44 -5.87
C ASN A 230 -7.98 14.61 -4.57
N VAL A 231 -7.42 15.16 -3.48
CA VAL A 231 -7.44 14.47 -2.18
C VAL A 231 -8.52 15.04 -1.29
N CYS A 232 -9.55 14.23 -1.03
CA CYS A 232 -10.56 14.55 -0.05
C CYS A 232 -9.91 14.74 1.34
N ARG A 233 -10.22 15.87 2.01
CA ARG A 233 -9.92 16.17 3.43
C ARG A 233 -8.62 16.91 3.77
N LEU A 234 -7.91 17.51 2.80
CA LEU A 234 -6.79 18.39 3.13
C LEU A 234 -7.28 19.78 3.56
N ASN A 235 -6.70 20.32 4.64
CA ASN A 235 -7.02 21.61 5.24
C ASN A 235 -5.96 22.65 4.87
N SER A 236 -6.38 23.78 4.31
CA SER A 236 -5.49 24.89 3.90
C SER A 236 -4.66 25.49 5.02
N ASN A 237 -5.07 25.31 6.28
CA ASN A 237 -4.37 25.83 7.45
C ASN A 237 -3.33 24.86 8.03
N THR A 238 -3.23 23.64 7.49
CA THR A 238 -2.27 22.63 7.91
C THR A 238 -1.06 22.66 6.99
N ILE A 239 0.14 22.53 7.57
CA ILE A 239 1.37 22.29 6.82
C ILE A 239 1.55 20.78 6.74
N TYR A 240 1.52 20.25 5.53
CA TYR A 240 1.70 18.84 5.22
C TYR A 240 3.15 18.53 4.90
N THR A 241 3.59 17.29 5.15
CA THR A 241 4.89 16.81 4.73
C THR A 241 4.75 15.96 3.48
N LEU A 242 5.38 16.36 2.39
CA LEU A 242 5.51 15.55 1.18
C LEU A 242 6.82 14.78 1.23
N SER A 243 6.75 13.45 1.24
CA SER A 243 7.90 12.55 1.20
C SER A 243 7.77 11.50 0.09
N GLY A 244 8.78 10.65 -0.09
CA GLY A 244 8.81 9.64 -1.15
C GLY A 244 9.54 10.15 -2.39
N GLY A 245 9.06 9.76 -3.57
CA GLY A 245 9.68 10.16 -4.84
C GLY A 245 10.22 9.04 -5.71
N ARG A 246 9.73 7.81 -5.57
CA ARG A 246 10.18 6.67 -6.40
C ARG A 246 9.24 6.41 -7.56
N LEU A 247 9.77 5.88 -8.66
CA LEU A 247 8.96 5.32 -9.73
C LEU A 247 8.41 3.94 -9.33
N VAL A 248 7.14 3.72 -9.63
CA VAL A 248 6.39 2.50 -9.34
C VAL A 248 5.45 2.17 -10.48
N TYR A 249 4.93 0.95 -10.52
CA TYR A 249 3.71 0.63 -11.24
C TYR A 249 2.50 0.85 -10.32
N HIS A 250 1.76 1.94 -10.57
CA HIS A 250 0.48 2.20 -9.92
C HIS A 250 -0.60 1.31 -10.51
N THR A 251 -1.38 0.69 -9.62
CA THR A 251 -2.49 -0.19 -9.98
C THR A 251 -3.80 0.46 -9.56
N PRO A 252 -4.61 0.94 -10.55
CA PRO A 252 -5.79 1.77 -10.28
C PRO A 252 -6.87 1.05 -9.46
N LEU A 253 -7.77 1.84 -8.87
CA LEU A 253 -8.86 1.39 -8.00
C LEU A 253 -9.67 0.21 -8.57
N ILE A 254 -9.99 -0.75 -7.69
CA ILE A 254 -10.78 -1.96 -7.96
C ILE A 254 -12.19 -1.73 -8.54
N VAL A 255 -12.75 -0.53 -8.37
CA VAL A 255 -14.14 -0.21 -8.78
C VAL A 255 -14.28 0.12 -10.26
N LYS A 256 -13.19 0.10 -11.02
CA LYS A 256 -13.18 0.33 -12.47
C LYS A 256 -12.32 -0.76 -13.11
N SER A 257 -12.81 -1.33 -14.22
CA SER A 257 -12.01 -2.23 -15.06
C SER A 257 -10.85 -1.45 -15.65
N HIS A 258 -9.64 -1.96 -15.46
CA HIS A 258 -8.42 -1.40 -16.03
C HIS A 258 -7.51 -2.56 -16.41
N ASN A 259 -6.97 -2.50 -17.62
CA ASN A 259 -6.13 -3.54 -18.18
C ASN A 259 -4.65 -3.13 -18.24
N LYS A 260 -4.26 -2.07 -17.53
CA LYS A 260 -2.89 -1.55 -17.51
C LYS A 260 -2.46 -1.16 -16.11
N TRP A 261 -1.22 -1.49 -15.77
CA TRP A 261 -0.49 -0.84 -14.70
C TRP A 261 0.31 0.32 -15.26
N ILE A 262 0.26 1.44 -14.55
CA ILE A 262 0.72 2.73 -15.03
C ILE A 262 2.01 3.08 -14.31
N PRO A 263 3.13 3.36 -15.02
CA PRO A 263 4.31 3.89 -14.36
C PRO A 263 3.98 5.25 -13.75
N ALA A 264 4.28 5.44 -12.47
CA ALA A 264 3.93 6.64 -11.72
C ALA A 264 5.00 6.99 -10.69
N TRP A 265 5.11 8.27 -10.38
CA TRP A 265 5.83 8.78 -9.23
C TRP A 265 4.96 8.62 -7.98
N GLU A 266 5.43 7.85 -7.01
CA GLU A 266 4.76 7.67 -5.72
C GLU A 266 5.27 8.69 -4.70
N PHE A 267 4.34 9.48 -4.16
CA PHE A 267 4.56 10.39 -3.06
C PHE A 267 3.70 10.03 -1.86
N LYS A 268 4.10 10.50 -0.68
CA LYS A 268 3.37 10.31 0.58
C LYS A 268 3.15 11.63 1.28
N ILE A 269 1.89 11.91 1.59
CA ILE A 269 1.49 13.02 2.45
C ILE A 269 1.47 12.51 3.91
N ASP A 270 2.24 13.18 4.77
CA ASP A 270 2.41 12.87 6.19
C ASP A 270 2.77 11.39 6.45
N GLY A 271 3.47 10.77 5.48
CA GLY A 271 3.88 9.36 5.54
C GLY A 271 2.75 8.32 5.41
N THR A 272 1.49 8.76 5.28
CA THR A 272 0.32 7.87 5.36
C THR A 272 -0.51 7.83 4.08
N THR A 273 -0.73 8.98 3.44
CA THR A 273 -1.57 9.07 2.24
C THR A 273 -0.69 8.97 1.01
N GLU A 274 -0.82 7.86 0.29
CA GLU A 274 -0.12 7.63 -0.98
C GLU A 274 -0.84 8.38 -2.11
N VAL A 275 -0.06 9.08 -2.93
CA VAL A 275 -0.53 9.84 -4.09
C VAL A 275 0.39 9.53 -5.26
N TYR A 276 -0.20 9.39 -6.44
CA TYR A 276 0.53 8.96 -7.62
C TYR A 276 0.44 10.01 -8.72
N VAL A 277 1.57 10.35 -9.34
CA VAL A 277 1.60 11.18 -10.54
C VAL A 277 2.04 10.30 -11.70
N ASN A 278 1.19 10.11 -12.71
CA ASN A 278 1.47 9.35 -13.91
C ASN A 278 2.77 9.84 -14.55
N ALA A 279 3.74 8.93 -14.68
CA ALA A 279 5.07 9.26 -15.16
C ALA A 279 5.08 9.61 -16.66
N ILE A 280 4.03 9.29 -17.42
CA ILE A 280 3.95 9.54 -18.87
C ILE A 280 3.25 10.86 -19.15
N ASN A 281 2.06 11.07 -18.58
CA ASN A 281 1.20 12.20 -18.95
C ASN A 281 1.00 13.24 -17.81
N GLY A 282 1.45 12.96 -16.58
CA GLY A 282 1.28 13.86 -15.45
C GLY A 282 -0.10 13.87 -14.80
N GLU A 283 -0.99 12.93 -15.12
CA GLU A 283 -2.26 12.76 -14.43
C GLU A 283 -2.05 12.35 -12.95
N LEU A 284 -2.89 12.85 -12.04
CA LEU A 284 -2.80 12.56 -10.61
C LEU A 284 -3.86 11.53 -10.19
N PHE A 285 -3.46 10.53 -9.42
CA PHE A 285 -4.32 9.46 -8.88
C PHE A 285 -4.31 9.40 -7.35
#